data_AF-A0AA36GXR5-F1
#
_entry.id   AF-A0AA36GXR5-F1
#
_cell.length_a   1.000
_cell.length_b   1.000
_cell.length_c   1.000
_cell.angle_alpha   90.00
_cell.angle_beta   90.00
_cell.angle_gamma   90.00
#
_symmetry.space_group_name_H-M   'P 1'
#
loop_
_entity.id
_entity.type
_entity.pdbx_description
1 polymer ?
#
loop_
_entity_poly.entity_id
_entity_poly.type
_entity_poly.pdbx_seq_one_letter_code
_entity_poly.pdbx_strand_id
1 'polypeptide(L)'
;MLSSFLSTPGYAFVLLVVFQLFSYIPLFLASDTIRSWVAYIAYGYPSLIFLSAIIDETEKRKLFDFSYVTYIIVLASNWLFYCFLLFLYESQLHTAIISAMKRKTFTESFDVPYGNDVIAERNRSVSPGGNATVLVRDLVKFRKQDCVLKNMAFAMGNGDALGLIGVPGSGKSTAFALISGIERPSSGKVLITGRQAHNLPRLGFCAQYNSLFPRLTCLQNLIVIAGLIGYKNVRKKAESIIGYLSLGLHAN
;
A
#
# COMPACT_ATOMS: atom_id res chain seq x y z
N MET A 1 -0.80 -8.90 -21.60
CA MET A 1 0.45 -9.66 -21.37
C MET A 1 1.63 -8.79 -20.96
N LEU A 2 1.85 -7.60 -21.54
CA LEU A 2 2.91 -6.68 -21.07
C LEU A 2 2.68 -6.13 -19.65
N SER A 3 1.43 -5.86 -19.27
CA SER A 3 1.10 -5.24 -17.97
C SER A 3 1.36 -6.13 -16.75
N SER A 4 1.42 -7.46 -16.92
CA SER A 4 1.76 -8.40 -15.85
C SER A 4 3.27 -8.54 -15.65
N PHE A 5 4.06 -8.21 -16.68
CA PHE A 5 5.53 -8.30 -16.62
C PHE A 5 6.15 -7.13 -15.84
N LEU A 6 5.54 -5.95 -15.87
CA LEU A 6 6.03 -4.77 -15.13
C LEU A 6 5.63 -4.71 -13.65
N SER A 7 4.76 -5.60 -13.16
CA SER A 7 4.26 -5.48 -11.77
C SER A 7 5.18 -6.10 -10.72
N THR A 8 6.22 -6.82 -11.12
CA THR A 8 7.16 -7.49 -10.21
C THR A 8 8.52 -6.81 -10.32
N PRO A 9 9.06 -6.23 -9.23
CA PRO A 9 10.29 -5.42 -9.27
C PRO A 9 11.51 -6.19 -9.80
N GLY A 10 11.52 -7.53 -9.66
CA GLY A 10 12.57 -8.39 -10.20
C GLY A 10 12.68 -8.38 -11.73
N TYR A 11 11.56 -8.31 -12.46
CA TYR A 11 11.61 -8.34 -13.93
C TYR A 11 12.01 -7.00 -14.54
N ALA A 12 11.62 -5.88 -13.92
CA ALA A 12 12.08 -4.56 -14.31
C ALA A 12 13.61 -4.43 -14.18
N PHE A 13 14.18 -5.00 -13.11
CA PHE A 13 15.62 -5.07 -12.90
C PHE A 13 16.32 -5.92 -13.96
N VAL A 14 15.81 -7.13 -14.23
CA VAL A 14 16.38 -8.01 -15.28
C VAL A 14 16.31 -7.35 -16.65
N LEU A 15 15.22 -6.64 -16.97
CA LEU A 15 15.05 -5.98 -18.26
C LEU A 15 16.00 -4.78 -18.40
N LEU A 16 16.25 -4.02 -17.31
CA LEU A 16 17.28 -2.98 -17.28
C LEU A 16 18.69 -3.55 -17.47
N VAL A 17 19.02 -4.65 -16.79
CA VAL A 17 20.34 -5.31 -16.92
C VAL A 17 20.54 -5.86 -18.33
N VAL A 18 19.54 -6.50 -18.92
CA VAL A 18 19.59 -7.00 -20.30
C VAL A 18 19.72 -5.83 -21.28
N PHE A 19 18.96 -4.76 -21.11
CA PHE A 19 19.06 -3.56 -21.95
C PHE A 19 20.45 -2.91 -21.85
N GLN A 20 21.02 -2.87 -20.65
CA GLN A 20 22.36 -2.36 -20.40
C GLN A 20 23.42 -3.25 -21.07
N LEU A 21 23.26 -4.59 -21.03
CA LEU A 21 24.14 -5.54 -21.73
C LEU A 21 24.06 -5.40 -23.26
N PHE A 22 22.86 -5.21 -23.83
CA PHE A 22 22.66 -4.99 -25.26
C PHE A 22 23.34 -3.71 -25.75
N SER A 23 23.43 -2.69 -24.90
CA SER A 23 24.16 -1.46 -25.23
C SER A 23 25.65 -1.67 -25.45
N TYR A 24 26.28 -2.75 -24.97
CA TYR A 24 27.72 -2.98 -25.17
C TYR A 24 28.06 -3.68 -26.50
N ILE A 25 27.06 -4.28 -27.15
CA ILE A 25 27.23 -5.02 -28.41
C ILE A 25 27.84 -4.15 -29.55
N PRO A 26 27.43 -2.88 -29.75
CA PRO A 26 27.97 -2.05 -30.82
C PRO A 26 29.46 -1.70 -30.66
N LEU A 27 30.02 -1.82 -29.45
CA LEU A 27 31.44 -1.55 -29.18
C LEU A 27 32.36 -2.64 -29.74
N PHE A 28 31.89 -3.88 -29.83
CA PHE A 28 32.64 -5.01 -30.39
C PHE A 28 32.57 -5.12 -31.92
N LEU A 29 31.59 -4.45 -32.55
CA LEU A 29 31.32 -4.50 -33.99
C LEU A 29 31.94 -3.33 -34.76
N ALA A 30 32.85 -2.56 -34.15
CA ALA A 30 33.40 -1.32 -34.66
C ALA A 30 34.23 -1.49 -35.96
N SER A 31 33.56 -1.53 -37.11
CA SER A 31 34.12 -1.18 -38.42
C SER A 31 33.94 0.32 -38.68
N ASP A 32 34.82 0.93 -39.49
CA ASP A 32 34.94 2.39 -39.64
C ASP A 32 33.66 3.11 -40.11
N THR A 33 32.72 2.40 -40.75
CA THR A 33 31.42 2.95 -41.19
C THR A 33 30.40 3.08 -40.05
N ILE A 34 30.55 2.32 -38.97
CA ILE A 34 29.56 2.21 -37.87
C ILE A 34 29.89 3.19 -36.71
N ARG A 35 31.10 3.76 -36.66
CA ARG A 35 31.55 4.68 -35.59
C ARG A 35 30.65 5.89 -35.39
N SER A 36 30.20 6.55 -36.47
CA SER A 36 29.37 7.76 -36.34
C SER A 36 28.01 7.48 -35.70
N TRP A 37 27.38 6.35 -36.02
CA TRP A 37 26.11 5.94 -35.43
C TRP A 37 26.27 5.50 -33.97
N VAL A 38 27.36 4.80 -33.66
CA VAL A 38 27.67 4.35 -32.30
C VAL A 38 28.00 5.53 -31.39
N ALA A 39 28.61 6.62 -31.89
CA ALA A 39 28.83 7.84 -31.12
C ALA A 39 27.51 8.44 -30.60
N TYR A 40 26.48 8.54 -31.46
CA TYR A 40 25.16 9.05 -31.07
C TYR A 40 24.46 8.14 -30.06
N ILE A 41 24.62 6.82 -30.19
CA ILE A 41 24.08 5.85 -29.24
C ILE A 41 24.83 5.93 -27.89
N ALA A 42 26.15 6.12 -27.91
CA ALA A 42 26.99 6.20 -26.71
C ALA A 42 26.59 7.36 -25.78
N TYR A 43 26.10 8.48 -26.32
CA TYR A 43 25.55 9.59 -25.52
C TYR A 43 24.37 9.15 -24.61
N GLY A 44 23.65 8.09 -24.99
CA GLY A 44 22.57 7.50 -24.17
C GLY A 44 23.06 6.57 -23.06
N TYR A 45 24.31 6.10 -23.10
CA TYR A 45 24.83 5.06 -22.20
C TYR A 45 26.22 5.43 -21.64
N PRO A 46 26.29 5.96 -20.41
CA PRO A 46 27.54 6.43 -19.81
C PRO A 46 28.62 5.35 -19.67
N SER A 47 28.19 4.08 -19.58
CA SER A 47 29.10 2.95 -19.48
C SER A 47 29.90 2.70 -20.77
N LEU A 48 29.34 3.00 -21.94
CA LEU A 48 30.07 2.96 -23.21
C LEU A 48 31.13 4.06 -23.28
N ILE A 49 30.80 5.25 -22.76
CA ILE A 49 31.71 6.39 -22.77
C ILE A 49 32.89 6.15 -21.81
N PHE A 50 32.62 5.59 -20.62
CA PHE A 50 33.68 5.22 -19.68
C PHE A 50 34.61 4.13 -20.25
N LEU A 51 34.05 3.13 -20.91
CA LEU A 51 34.84 2.08 -21.53
C LEU A 51 35.64 2.60 -22.74
N SER A 52 35.08 3.52 -23.54
CA SER A 52 35.84 4.17 -24.62
C SER A 52 37.00 5.02 -24.10
N ALA A 53 36.85 5.65 -22.94
CA ALA A 53 37.93 6.40 -22.29
C ALA A 53 39.05 5.48 -21.80
N ILE A 54 38.70 4.32 -21.20
CA ILE A 54 39.69 3.30 -20.79
C ILE A 54 40.41 2.71 -22.00
N ILE A 55 39.67 2.38 -23.07
CA ILE A 55 40.25 1.79 -24.29
C ILE A 55 41.23 2.76 -24.96
N ASP A 56 40.89 4.05 -25.04
CA ASP A 56 41.74 5.11 -25.60
C ASP A 56 43.03 5.35 -24.79
N GLU A 57 43.02 5.04 -23.49
CA GLU A 57 44.21 5.10 -22.64
C GLU A 57 45.13 3.87 -22.82
N THR A 58 44.58 2.74 -23.29
CA THR A 58 45.31 1.46 -23.47
C THR A 58 45.80 1.18 -24.90
N GLU A 59 45.17 1.73 -25.94
CA GLU A 59 45.62 1.61 -27.34
C GLU A 59 45.91 2.98 -27.96
N LYS A 60 46.97 3.10 -28.78
CA LYS A 60 47.33 4.31 -29.55
C LYS A 60 46.32 4.68 -30.66
N ARG A 61 45.03 4.42 -30.49
CA ARG A 61 43.97 4.76 -31.45
C ARG A 61 42.82 5.48 -30.76
N LYS A 62 42.76 6.79 -30.99
CA LYS A 62 41.58 7.63 -30.72
C LYS A 62 40.36 7.09 -31.43
N LEU A 63 39.52 6.36 -30.70
CA LEU A 63 38.25 5.83 -31.23
C LEU A 63 37.16 6.92 -31.26
N PHE A 64 37.19 7.89 -30.33
CA PHE A 64 36.27 9.03 -30.27
C PHE A 64 36.92 10.28 -29.64
N ASP A 65 36.89 11.45 -30.29
CA ASP A 65 37.39 12.74 -29.74
C ASP A 65 36.31 13.37 -28.81
N PHE A 66 36.07 12.78 -27.64
CA PHE A 66 35.21 13.39 -26.63
C PHE A 66 36.02 14.27 -25.67
N SER A 67 35.57 15.52 -25.49
CA SER A 67 36.17 16.42 -24.49
C SER A 67 35.79 15.98 -23.07
N TYR A 68 36.67 16.18 -22.10
CA TYR A 68 36.39 15.92 -20.68
C TYR A 68 35.12 16.62 -20.19
N VAL A 69 34.80 17.80 -20.74
CA VAL A 69 33.56 18.53 -20.44
C VAL A 69 32.31 17.78 -20.89
N THR A 70 32.32 17.19 -22.10
CA THR A 70 31.19 16.38 -22.59
C THR A 70 30.96 15.14 -21.74
N TYR A 71 32.03 14.55 -21.19
CA TYR A 71 31.94 13.40 -20.29
C TYR A 71 31.18 13.74 -18.99
N ILE A 72 31.56 14.84 -18.34
CA ILE A 72 30.93 15.31 -17.10
C ILE A 72 29.44 15.63 -17.33
N ILE A 73 29.11 16.29 -18.44
CA ILE A 73 27.73 16.65 -18.77
C ILE A 73 26.87 15.40 -18.95
N VAL A 74 27.37 14.38 -19.64
CA VAL A 74 26.63 13.13 -19.85
C VAL A 74 26.42 12.39 -18.53
N LEU A 75 27.46 12.25 -17.70
CA LEU A 75 27.33 11.64 -16.37
C LEU A 75 26.32 12.36 -15.49
N ALA A 76 26.37 13.70 -15.45
CA ALA A 76 25.46 14.51 -14.67
C ALA A 76 24.01 14.38 -15.16
N SER A 77 23.79 14.41 -16.48
CA SER A 77 22.46 14.25 -17.06
C SER A 77 21.85 12.87 -16.75
N ASN A 78 22.68 11.83 -16.75
CA ASN A 78 22.25 10.46 -16.51
C ASN A 78 21.99 10.21 -15.01
N TRP A 79 22.85 10.73 -14.14
CA TRP A 79 22.61 10.74 -12.70
C TRP A 79 21.27 11.43 -12.37
N LEU A 80 21.01 12.60 -12.96
CA LEU A 80 19.75 13.32 -12.79
C LEU A 80 18.54 12.51 -13.25
N PHE A 81 18.66 11.80 -14.37
CA PHE A 81 17.61 10.92 -14.89
C PHE A 81 17.31 9.74 -13.95
N TYR A 82 18.33 9.07 -13.42
CA TYR A 82 18.15 8.00 -12.44
C TYR A 82 17.56 8.51 -11.12
N CYS A 83 18.00 9.67 -10.64
CA CYS A 83 17.40 10.31 -9.45
C CYS A 83 15.92 10.64 -9.69
N PHE A 84 15.55 11.12 -10.87
CA PHE A 84 14.17 11.37 -11.24
C PHE A 84 13.33 10.08 -11.30
N LEU A 85 13.87 8.99 -11.87
CA LEU A 85 13.20 7.68 -11.86
C LEU A 85 13.03 7.12 -10.45
N LEU A 86 14.04 7.25 -9.59
CA LEU A 86 13.95 6.87 -8.17
C LEU A 86 12.90 7.68 -7.44
N PHE A 87 12.86 8.99 -7.66
CA PHE A 87 11.83 9.86 -7.10
C PHE A 87 10.43 9.46 -7.58
N LEU A 88 10.25 9.14 -8.86
CA LEU A 88 8.98 8.64 -9.38
C LEU A 88 8.58 7.29 -8.77
N TYR A 89 9.53 6.38 -8.57
CA TYR A 89 9.29 5.10 -7.92
C TYR A 89 8.89 5.28 -6.44
N GLU A 90 9.60 6.13 -5.71
CA GLU A 90 9.38 6.38 -4.29
C GLU A 90 8.13 7.21 -4.01
N SER A 91 7.76 8.12 -4.93
CA SER A 91 6.59 9.00 -4.81
C SER A 91 5.24 8.26 -4.79
N GLN A 92 5.20 6.94 -4.97
CA GLN A 92 3.96 6.14 -5.03
C GLN A 92 2.94 6.66 -6.07
N LEU A 93 3.35 7.50 -7.04
CA LEU A 93 2.47 8.00 -8.09
C LEU A 93 1.87 6.84 -8.91
N HIS A 94 2.57 5.72 -9.05
CA HIS A 94 2.07 4.54 -9.75
C HIS A 94 0.87 3.89 -9.03
N THR A 95 0.88 3.80 -7.69
CA THR A 95 -0.29 3.30 -6.94
C THR A 95 -1.42 4.33 -6.91
N ALA A 96 -1.10 5.63 -6.89
CA ALA A 96 -2.09 6.70 -7.01
C ALA A 96 -2.80 6.71 -8.38
N ILE A 97 -2.05 6.52 -9.48
CA ILE A 97 -2.60 6.47 -10.83
C ILE A 97 -3.35 5.16 -11.06
N ILE A 98 -2.84 4.00 -10.63
CA ILE A 98 -3.56 2.73 -10.75
C ILE A 98 -4.84 2.72 -9.89
N SER A 99 -4.81 3.31 -8.70
CA SER A 99 -6.03 3.44 -7.89
C SER A 99 -7.02 4.45 -8.46
N ALA A 100 -6.54 5.49 -9.17
CA ALA A 100 -7.40 6.41 -9.93
C ALA A 100 -8.01 5.75 -11.17
N MET A 101 -7.23 4.95 -11.92
CA MET A 101 -7.67 4.25 -13.15
C MET A 101 -8.53 3.01 -12.86
N LYS A 102 -8.30 2.33 -11.74
CA LYS A 102 -9.10 1.17 -11.29
C LYS A 102 -10.17 1.56 -10.27
N ARG A 103 -10.69 2.79 -10.29
CA ARG A 103 -11.95 3.08 -9.61
C ARG A 103 -13.04 2.29 -10.32
N LYS A 104 -13.24 1.05 -9.88
CA LYS A 104 -14.43 0.29 -10.21
C LYS A 104 -15.59 1.08 -9.63
N THR A 105 -16.28 1.80 -10.50
CA THR A 105 -17.52 2.49 -10.16
C THR A 105 -18.51 1.39 -9.84
N PHE A 106 -18.80 1.21 -8.55
CA PHE A 106 -19.89 0.34 -8.15
C PHE A 106 -21.18 0.94 -8.71
N THR A 107 -21.80 0.23 -9.65
CA THR A 107 -23.11 0.59 -10.17
C THR A 107 -24.12 -0.17 -9.32
N GLU A 108 -24.93 0.54 -8.54
CA GLU A 108 -26.03 -0.07 -7.76
C GLU A 108 -26.97 -0.79 -8.73
N SER A 109 -26.98 -2.12 -8.65
CA SER A 109 -28.02 -2.96 -9.23
C SER A 109 -28.57 -3.81 -8.09
N PHE A 110 -29.64 -3.33 -7.48
CA PHE A 110 -30.44 -4.12 -6.56
C PHE A 110 -31.79 -4.36 -7.22
N ASP A 111 -32.20 -5.63 -7.27
CA ASP A 111 -33.50 -6.03 -7.81
C ASP A 111 -34.67 -5.63 -6.87
N VAL A 112 -34.35 -5.18 -5.65
CA VAL A 112 -35.32 -4.80 -4.61
C VAL A 112 -34.95 -3.43 -4.03
N PRO A 113 -35.90 -2.48 -3.94
CA PRO A 113 -35.66 -1.19 -3.32
C PRO A 113 -35.35 -1.33 -1.82
N TYR A 114 -34.56 -0.40 -1.29
CA TYR A 114 -34.27 -0.35 0.14
C TYR A 114 -35.53 -0.11 0.97
N GLY A 115 -35.61 -0.76 2.13
CA GLY A 115 -36.62 -0.46 3.13
C GLY A 115 -36.47 0.97 3.67
N ASN A 116 -37.58 1.53 4.16
CA ASN A 116 -37.62 2.87 4.75
C ASN A 116 -36.66 3.02 5.94
N ASP A 117 -36.45 1.94 6.69
CA ASP A 117 -35.49 1.82 7.79
C ASP A 117 -34.05 2.03 7.31
N VAL A 118 -33.65 1.37 6.21
CA VAL A 118 -32.31 1.50 5.62
C VAL A 118 -32.09 2.91 5.07
N ILE A 119 -33.12 3.49 4.44
CA ILE A 119 -33.05 4.86 3.90
C ILE A 119 -32.90 5.87 5.05
N ALA A 120 -33.67 5.72 6.12
CA ALA A 120 -33.60 6.58 7.30
C ALA A 120 -32.22 6.52 7.97
N GLU A 121 -31.66 5.31 8.12
CA GLU A 121 -30.34 5.11 8.73
C GLU A 121 -29.20 5.64 7.83
N ARG A 122 -29.33 5.50 6.50
CA ARG A 122 -28.42 6.12 5.54
C ARG A 122 -28.44 7.65 5.67
N ASN A 123 -29.61 8.26 5.77
CA ASN A 123 -29.75 9.71 5.97
C ASN A 123 -29.10 10.16 7.30
N ARG A 124 -29.27 9.36 8.37
CA ARG A 124 -28.60 9.59 9.66
C ARG A 124 -27.08 9.52 9.55
N SER A 125 -26.53 8.63 8.71
CA SER A 125 -25.08 8.55 8.48
C SER A 125 -24.51 9.79 7.79
N VAL A 126 -25.29 10.45 6.93
CA VAL A 126 -24.90 11.68 6.20
C VAL A 126 -24.96 12.89 7.13
N SER A 127 -26.05 13.04 7.88
CA SER A 127 -26.28 14.14 8.82
C SER A 127 -26.44 13.61 10.25
N PRO A 128 -25.34 13.21 10.91
CA PRO A 128 -25.42 12.74 12.27
C PRO A 128 -25.74 13.89 13.21
N GLY A 129 -26.80 13.75 14.01
CA GLY A 129 -27.12 14.72 15.05
C GLY A 129 -26.07 14.68 16.15
N GLY A 130 -25.02 15.51 16.06
CA GLY A 130 -24.06 15.92 17.10
C GLY A 130 -23.19 14.86 17.80
N ASN A 131 -23.74 13.67 18.08
CA ASN A 131 -23.20 12.69 19.03
C ASN A 131 -22.77 11.37 18.38
N ALA A 132 -22.67 11.30 17.05
CA ALA A 132 -22.24 10.07 16.38
C ALA A 132 -20.73 9.87 16.54
N THR A 133 -20.38 8.78 17.23
CA THR A 133 -19.00 8.37 17.49
C THR A 133 -18.45 7.52 16.35
N VAL A 134 -19.28 6.68 15.72
CA VAL A 134 -18.89 5.89 14.55
C VAL A 134 -19.83 6.23 13.39
N LEU A 135 -19.25 6.55 12.24
CA LEU A 135 -19.97 6.92 11.04
C LEU A 135 -19.43 6.11 9.87
N VAL A 136 -20.31 5.34 9.24
CA VAL A 136 -20.01 4.56 8.04
C VAL A 136 -20.85 5.11 6.91
N ARG A 137 -20.20 5.54 5.82
CA ARG A 137 -20.86 6.16 4.66
C ARG A 137 -20.52 5.42 3.39
N ASP A 138 -21.54 4.87 2.76
CA ASP A 138 -21.51 4.20 1.45
C ASP A 138 -20.28 3.30 1.26
N LEU A 139 -20.04 2.45 2.26
CA LEU A 139 -18.85 1.60 2.30
C LEU A 139 -18.96 0.52 1.23
N VAL A 140 -17.99 0.51 0.32
CA VAL A 140 -17.87 -0.49 -0.74
C VAL A 140 -16.52 -1.18 -0.66
N LYS A 141 -16.54 -2.51 -0.81
CA LYS A 141 -15.32 -3.30 -0.89
C LYS A 141 -15.37 -4.32 -2.00
N PHE A 142 -14.41 -4.21 -2.92
CA PHE A 142 -14.14 -5.21 -3.94
C PHE A 142 -13.01 -6.13 -3.52
N ARG A 143 -13.18 -7.42 -3.76
CA ARG A 143 -12.13 -8.43 -3.61
C ARG A 143 -11.94 -9.10 -4.97
N LYS A 144 -10.82 -8.80 -5.63
CA LYS A 144 -10.57 -9.16 -7.04
C LYS A 144 -11.67 -8.62 -7.97
N GLN A 145 -12.59 -9.48 -8.40
CA GLN A 145 -13.70 -9.14 -9.29
C GLN A 145 -15.03 -8.97 -8.56
N ASP A 146 -15.17 -9.54 -7.35
CA ASP A 146 -16.44 -9.59 -6.65
C ASP A 146 -16.60 -8.43 -5.68
N CYS A 147 -17.82 -7.87 -5.62
CA CYS A 147 -18.20 -6.87 -4.63
C CYS A 147 -18.69 -7.58 -3.36
N VAL A 148 -17.87 -7.55 -2.31
CA VAL A 148 -18.14 -8.24 -1.03
C VAL A 148 -19.03 -7.39 -0.13
N LEU A 149 -18.86 -6.07 -0.16
CA LEU A 149 -19.69 -5.11 0.57
C LEU A 149 -20.21 -4.05 -0.39
N LYS A 150 -21.53 -3.87 -0.37
CA LYS A 150 -22.29 -3.00 -1.26
C LYS A 150 -22.95 -1.91 -0.43
N ASN A 151 -22.41 -0.70 -0.49
CA ASN A 151 -23.00 0.53 0.06
C ASN A 151 -23.54 0.42 1.50
N MET A 152 -22.72 -0.12 2.41
CA MET A 152 -23.08 -0.16 3.82
C MET A 152 -23.00 1.26 4.41
N ALA A 153 -24.07 1.70 5.06
CA ALA A 153 -24.15 3.03 5.69
C ALA A 153 -24.93 2.95 7.02
N PHE A 154 -24.34 3.46 8.09
CA PHE A 154 -24.97 3.56 9.42
C PHE A 154 -24.21 4.53 10.32
N ALA A 155 -24.86 4.98 11.39
CA ALA A 155 -24.26 5.80 12.43
C ALA A 155 -24.45 5.17 13.81
N MET A 156 -23.45 5.28 14.69
CA MET A 156 -23.54 4.85 16.08
C MET A 156 -23.11 5.99 17.00
N GLY A 157 -23.89 6.22 18.05
CA GLY A 157 -23.57 7.08 19.17
C GLY A 157 -22.71 6.39 20.23
N ASN A 158 -22.37 7.14 21.28
CA ASN A 158 -21.71 6.59 22.45
C ASN A 158 -22.65 5.66 23.23
N GLY A 159 -22.20 4.43 23.51
CA GLY A 159 -22.96 3.44 24.27
C GLY A 159 -23.86 2.55 23.39
N ASP A 160 -23.95 2.81 22.09
CA ASP A 160 -24.72 1.99 21.17
C ASP A 160 -24.05 0.63 20.94
N ALA A 161 -24.86 -0.42 20.90
CA ALA A 161 -24.44 -1.76 20.55
C ALA A 161 -25.08 -2.16 19.21
N LEU A 162 -24.25 -2.51 18.22
CA LEU A 162 -24.70 -2.96 16.90
C LEU A 162 -24.24 -4.39 16.65
N GLY A 163 -25.20 -5.25 16.34
CA GLY A 163 -24.95 -6.63 15.92
C GLY A 163 -25.06 -6.78 14.40
N LEU A 164 -24.00 -7.27 13.76
CA LEU A 164 -24.01 -7.58 12.32
C LEU A 164 -24.25 -9.07 12.11
N ILE A 165 -25.42 -9.43 11.58
CA ILE A 165 -25.88 -10.82 11.41
C ILE A 165 -26.02 -11.14 9.92
N GLY A 166 -25.71 -12.38 9.53
CA GLY A 166 -25.89 -12.86 8.16
C GLY A 166 -25.25 -14.23 7.93
N VAL A 167 -25.52 -14.84 6.78
CA VAL A 167 -24.96 -16.15 6.39
C VAL A 167 -23.43 -16.13 6.23
N PRO A 168 -22.72 -17.27 6.39
CA PRO A 168 -21.29 -17.35 6.06
C PRO A 168 -21.01 -16.81 4.65
N GLY A 169 -19.95 -16.02 4.50
CA GLY A 169 -19.63 -15.37 3.22
C GLY A 169 -20.34 -14.04 2.94
N SER A 170 -21.28 -13.59 3.78
CA SER A 170 -22.00 -12.31 3.59
C SER A 170 -21.15 -11.04 3.78
N GLY A 171 -19.83 -11.15 3.98
CA GLY A 171 -18.94 -10.00 4.15
C GLY A 171 -18.82 -9.43 5.57
N LYS A 172 -19.33 -10.11 6.61
CA LYS A 172 -19.26 -9.63 8.01
C LYS A 172 -17.84 -9.33 8.48
N SER A 173 -16.95 -10.32 8.39
CA SER A 173 -15.55 -10.16 8.82
C SER A 173 -14.85 -9.06 8.01
N THR A 174 -15.23 -8.90 6.74
CA THR A 174 -14.74 -7.80 5.89
C THR A 174 -15.25 -6.45 6.38
N ALA A 175 -16.53 -6.33 6.79
CA ALA A 175 -17.08 -5.09 7.33
C ALA A 175 -16.35 -4.69 8.62
N PHE A 176 -16.13 -5.65 9.52
CA PHE A 176 -15.36 -5.43 10.74
C PHE A 176 -13.92 -4.99 10.46
N ALA A 177 -13.23 -5.60 9.49
CA ALA A 177 -11.87 -5.21 9.11
C ALA A 177 -11.77 -3.80 8.53
N LEU A 178 -12.81 -3.35 7.81
CA LEU A 178 -12.89 -2.00 7.28
C LEU A 178 -13.19 -0.96 8.37
N ILE A 179 -14.11 -1.28 9.28
CA ILE A 179 -14.46 -0.40 10.40
C ILE A 179 -13.28 -0.28 11.38
N SER A 180 -12.56 -1.36 11.64
CA SER A 180 -11.39 -1.36 12.52
C SER A 180 -10.15 -0.71 11.90
N GLY A 181 -10.19 -0.36 10.60
CA GLY A 181 -9.07 0.28 9.90
C GLY A 181 -7.93 -0.67 9.52
N ILE A 182 -8.06 -1.98 9.78
CA ILE A 182 -7.12 -3.02 9.34
C ILE A 182 -7.05 -3.07 7.82
N GLU A 183 -8.19 -2.94 7.16
CA GLU A 183 -8.29 -2.90 5.70
C GLU A 183 -8.87 -1.56 5.23
N ARG A 184 -8.39 -1.05 4.10
CA ARG A 184 -8.92 0.17 3.48
C ARG A 184 -10.13 -0.14 2.59
N PRO A 185 -11.19 0.69 2.61
CA PRO A 185 -12.33 0.53 1.72
C PRO A 185 -11.95 0.82 0.26
N SER A 186 -12.71 0.25 -0.68
CA SER A 186 -12.55 0.55 -2.11
C SER A 186 -13.25 1.87 -2.47
N SER A 187 -14.40 2.14 -1.84
CA SER A 187 -15.11 3.42 -1.87
C SER A 187 -15.85 3.63 -0.55
N GLY A 188 -16.28 4.87 -0.30
CA GLY A 188 -16.91 5.26 0.96
C GLY A 188 -15.90 5.67 2.03
N LYS A 189 -16.42 5.99 3.23
CA LYS A 189 -15.62 6.48 4.36
C LYS A 189 -16.11 5.89 5.68
N VAL A 190 -15.15 5.58 6.57
CA VAL A 190 -15.40 5.28 7.97
C VAL A 190 -14.77 6.37 8.82
N LEU A 191 -15.57 7.02 9.65
CA LEU A 191 -15.12 8.02 10.61
C LEU A 191 -15.39 7.52 12.03
N ILE A 192 -14.39 7.58 12.90
CA ILE A 192 -14.51 7.31 14.33
C ILE A 192 -14.11 8.60 15.05
N THR A 193 -14.99 9.16 15.87
CA THR A 193 -14.76 10.43 16.58
C THR A 193 -14.30 11.57 15.64
N GLY A 194 -14.86 11.62 14.43
CA GLY A 194 -14.52 12.61 13.41
C GLY A 194 -13.20 12.38 12.64
N ARG A 195 -12.44 11.31 12.94
CA ARG A 195 -11.20 10.95 12.23
C ARG A 195 -11.39 9.70 11.39
N GLN A 196 -10.63 9.54 10.30
CA GLN A 196 -10.72 8.33 9.47
C GLN A 196 -10.22 7.09 10.22
N ALA A 197 -10.95 5.97 10.14
CA ALA A 197 -10.65 4.74 10.88
C ALA A 197 -9.20 4.25 10.73
N HIS A 198 -8.61 4.37 9.55
CA HIS A 198 -7.22 3.94 9.31
C HIS A 198 -6.16 4.76 10.07
N ASN A 199 -6.51 5.97 10.55
CA ASN A 199 -5.58 6.88 11.22
C ASN A 199 -5.76 6.86 12.75
N LEU A 200 -6.51 5.90 13.32
CA LEU A 200 -6.91 5.91 14.72
C LEU A 200 -6.35 4.71 15.50
N PRO A 201 -5.59 4.96 16.59
CA PRO A 201 -5.14 3.91 17.50
C PRO A 201 -6.17 3.50 18.57
N ARG A 202 -7.43 3.99 18.50
CA ARG A 202 -8.38 3.97 19.63
C ARG A 202 -9.49 2.90 19.56
N LEU A 203 -9.50 2.03 18.55
CA LEU A 203 -10.52 0.98 18.44
C LEU A 203 -9.95 -0.36 18.92
N GLY A 204 -10.59 -0.94 19.94
CA GLY A 204 -10.29 -2.30 20.38
C GLY A 204 -10.89 -3.30 19.39
N PHE A 205 -10.07 -4.20 18.86
CA PHE A 205 -10.51 -5.20 17.89
C PHE A 205 -10.21 -6.61 18.41
N CYS A 206 -11.24 -7.44 18.55
CA CYS A 206 -11.08 -8.86 18.84
C CYS A 206 -11.21 -9.63 17.52
N ALA A 207 -10.09 -10.11 17.00
CA ALA A 207 -10.08 -10.88 15.77
C ALA A 207 -10.67 -12.28 15.98
N GLN A 208 -11.14 -12.90 14.90
CA GLN A 208 -11.62 -14.28 14.92
C GLN A 208 -10.51 -15.29 15.28
N TYR A 209 -9.25 -14.93 15.02
CA TYR A 209 -8.09 -15.74 15.37
C TYR A 209 -7.37 -15.16 16.60
N ASN A 210 -6.86 -16.04 17.45
CA ASN A 210 -6.15 -15.64 18.66
C ASN A 210 -4.91 -14.82 18.31
N SER A 211 -4.88 -13.57 18.80
CA SER A 211 -3.73 -12.67 18.68
C SER A 211 -2.84 -12.73 19.94
N LEU A 212 -2.92 -13.82 20.69
CA LEU A 212 -2.18 -14.02 21.94
C LEU A 212 -0.80 -14.62 21.65
N PHE A 213 0.17 -14.26 22.49
CA PHE A 213 1.50 -14.86 22.47
C PHE A 213 1.44 -16.24 23.13
N PRO A 214 1.68 -17.33 22.37
CA PRO A 214 1.45 -18.69 22.85
C PRO A 214 2.45 -19.14 23.93
N ARG A 215 3.57 -18.44 24.08
CA ARG A 215 4.61 -18.73 25.09
C ARG A 215 4.46 -17.91 26.37
N LEU A 216 3.46 -17.03 26.44
CA LEU A 216 3.22 -16.17 27.59
C LEU A 216 1.99 -16.64 28.35
N THR A 217 2.00 -16.47 29.67
CA THR A 217 0.81 -16.71 30.50
C THR A 217 -0.30 -15.71 30.16
N CYS A 218 -1.54 -15.96 30.60
CA CYS A 218 -2.65 -15.02 30.38
C CYS A 218 -2.35 -13.64 30.98
N LEU A 219 -1.80 -13.60 32.19
CA LEU A 219 -1.38 -12.36 32.86
C LEU A 219 -0.28 -11.64 32.06
N GLN A 220 0.74 -12.38 31.61
CA GLN A 220 1.83 -11.80 30.83
C GLN A 220 1.34 -11.23 29.50
N ASN A 221 0.44 -11.94 28.80
CA ASN A 221 -0.19 -11.46 27.57
C ASN A 221 -0.90 -10.11 27.79
N LEU A 222 -1.73 -10.02 28.82
CA LEU A 222 -2.45 -8.79 29.16
C LEU A 222 -1.51 -7.65 29.56
N ILE A 223 -0.43 -7.96 30.28
CA ILE A 223 0.59 -6.97 30.63
C ILE A 223 1.27 -6.42 29.37
N VAL A 224 1.71 -7.29 28.46
CA VAL A 224 2.37 -6.86 27.22
C VAL A 224 1.42 -5.98 26.39
N ILE A 225 0.18 -6.43 26.17
CA ILE A 225 -0.81 -5.68 25.37
C ILE A 225 -1.14 -4.33 26.02
N ALA A 226 -1.40 -4.30 27.33
CA ALA A 226 -1.73 -3.06 28.02
C ALA A 226 -0.53 -2.09 28.07
N GLY A 227 0.70 -2.60 28.11
CA GLY A 227 1.92 -1.82 27.96
C GLY A 227 2.05 -1.19 26.58
N LEU A 228 1.78 -1.96 25.51
CA LEU A 228 1.80 -1.45 24.12
C LEU A 228 0.74 -0.37 23.86
N ILE A 229 -0.42 -0.47 24.50
CA ILE A 229 -1.49 0.54 24.42
C ILE A 229 -1.13 1.82 25.23
N GLY A 230 -0.19 1.72 26.18
CA GLY A 230 0.27 2.85 26.98
C GLY A 230 -0.48 3.07 28.30
N TYR A 231 -1.06 2.01 28.89
CA TYR A 231 -1.69 2.12 30.21
C TYR A 231 -0.65 2.35 31.31
N LYS A 232 -0.96 3.23 32.27
CA LYS A 232 -0.19 3.37 33.52
C LYS A 232 -0.55 2.23 34.47
N ASN A 233 0.43 1.74 35.24
CA ASN A 233 0.24 0.62 36.21
C ASN A 233 -0.37 -0.63 35.57
N VAL A 234 0.26 -1.08 34.48
CA VAL A 234 -0.17 -2.17 33.61
C VAL A 234 -0.58 -3.43 34.38
N ARG A 235 0.22 -3.85 35.38
CA ARG A 235 -0.04 -5.06 36.17
C ARG A 235 -1.37 -5.01 36.92
N LYS A 236 -1.65 -3.91 37.64
CA LYS A 236 -2.90 -3.73 38.38
C LYS A 236 -4.11 -3.74 37.44
N LYS A 237 -3.96 -3.16 36.23
CA LYS A 237 -5.01 -3.17 35.23
C LYS A 237 -5.26 -4.57 34.66
N ALA A 238 -4.19 -5.32 34.38
CA ALA A 238 -4.28 -6.70 33.92
C ALA A 238 -4.95 -7.60 34.96
N GLU A 239 -4.52 -7.54 36.23
CA GLU A 239 -5.13 -8.29 37.34
C GLU A 239 -6.62 -7.95 37.52
N SER A 240 -6.98 -6.67 37.42
CA SER A 240 -8.38 -6.24 37.46
C SER A 240 -9.21 -6.87 36.33
N ILE A 241 -8.71 -6.87 35.09
CA ILE A 241 -9.39 -7.46 33.94
C ILE A 241 -9.54 -8.98 34.09
N ILE A 242 -8.50 -9.66 34.59
CA ILE A 242 -8.56 -11.11 34.86
C ILE A 242 -9.63 -11.43 35.90
N GLY A 243 -9.75 -10.60 36.94
CA GLY A 243 -10.83 -10.71 37.93
C GLY A 243 -12.21 -10.55 37.30
N TYR A 244 -12.41 -9.52 36.47
CA TYR A 244 -13.67 -9.30 35.75
C TYR A 244 -14.05 -10.44 34.80
N LEU A 245 -13.06 -11.05 34.13
CA LEU A 245 -13.28 -12.17 33.22
C LEU A 245 -13.33 -13.53 33.94
N SER A 246 -13.17 -13.55 35.27
CA SER A 246 -13.10 -14.78 36.07
C SER A 246 -12.02 -15.77 35.61
N LEU A 247 -10.91 -15.25 35.08
CA LEU A 247 -9.78 -16.06 34.57
C LEU A 247 -8.70 -16.33 35.64
N GLY A 248 -8.95 -16.00 36.91
CA GLY A 248 -7.95 -16.04 37.97
C GLY A 248 -7.24 -17.39 38.14
N LEU A 249 -7.95 -18.50 37.94
CA LEU A 249 -7.40 -19.86 38.05
C LEU A 249 -6.46 -20.25 36.90
N HIS A 250 -6.53 -19.56 35.76
CA HIS A 250 -5.76 -19.84 34.53
C HIS A 250 -4.81 -18.69 34.17
N ALA A 251 -4.56 -17.79 35.12
CA ALA A 251 -3.80 -16.55 34.89
C ALA A 251 -2.29 -16.78 34.76
N ASN A 252 -1.77 -17.82 35.42
CA ASN A 252 -0.35 -18.17 35.55
C ASN A 252 -0.03 -19.48 34.82
#